data_AF-A0A972HGD7-F1
#
_entry.id   AF-A0A972HGD7-F1
#
_cell.length_a   1.000
_cell.length_b   1.000
_cell.length_c   1.000
_cell.angle_alpha   90.00
_cell.angle_beta   90.00
_cell.angle_gamma   90.00
#
_symmetry.space_group_name_H-M   'P 1'
#
loop_
_entity.id
_entity.type
_entity.pdbx_description
1 polymer ?
#
loop_
_entity_poly.entity_id
_entity_poly.type
_entity_poly.pdbx_seq_one_letter_code
_entity_poly.pdbx_strand_id
1 'polypeptide(L)'
;DLSELDDQQRLFITGHWSAANATTARTVRCNELTVTIPVARRLPLIACKLHAWLDRRDTRADKRGSDGLDIIRLLETADIDALARDADVVPGLRLAVAWAAHEVLVEQAARVSRMIQLHTETQSIDIDTTEALGSMLLEALEP
;
A
#
# COMPACT_ATOMS: atom_id res chain seq x y z
N ASP A 1 0.63 14.45 18.42
CA ASP A 1 1.94 14.95 18.01
C ASP A 1 2.76 13.75 17.54
N LEU A 2 3.33 13.81 16.34
CA LEU A 2 4.13 12.72 15.73
C LEU A 2 5.56 13.18 15.41
N SER A 3 5.95 14.37 15.88
CA SER A 3 7.20 15.04 15.48
C SER A 3 8.47 14.28 15.90
N GLU A 4 8.42 13.49 16.96
CA GLU A 4 9.56 12.71 17.48
C GLU A 4 9.71 11.33 16.83
N LEU A 5 8.74 10.90 16.01
CA LEU A 5 8.74 9.59 15.37
C LEU A 5 9.54 9.60 14.07
N ASP A 6 10.21 8.49 13.78
CA ASP A 6 10.79 8.26 12.45
C ASP A 6 9.70 8.01 11.38
N ASP A 7 10.07 8.07 10.11
CA ASP A 7 9.12 7.96 9.00
C ASP A 7 8.40 6.60 8.95
N GLN A 8 9.06 5.52 9.36
CA GLN A 8 8.45 4.19 9.40
C GLN A 8 7.42 4.07 10.53
N GLN A 9 7.71 4.63 11.70
CA GLN A 9 6.78 4.73 12.82
C GLN A 9 5.59 5.62 12.47
N ARG A 10 5.81 6.75 11.79
CA ARG A 10 4.73 7.60 11.28
C ARG A 10 3.84 6.84 10.30
N LEU A 11 4.42 6.11 9.35
CA LEU A 11 3.70 5.26 8.42
C LEU A 11 2.89 4.17 9.14
N PHE A 12 3.49 3.50 10.13
CA PHE A 12 2.80 2.51 10.94
C PHE A 12 1.56 3.10 11.60
N ILE A 13 1.73 4.18 12.38
CA ILE A 13 0.63 4.76 13.16
C ILE A 13 -0.44 5.34 12.26
N THR A 14 -0.07 6.20 11.30
CA THR A 14 -1.04 6.88 10.44
C THR A 14 -1.76 5.90 9.52
N GLY A 15 -1.04 4.93 8.95
CA GLY A 15 -1.61 3.91 8.06
C GLY A 15 -2.61 2.99 8.79
N HIS A 16 -2.23 2.43 9.94
CA HIS A 16 -3.10 1.52 10.69
C HIS A 16 -4.28 2.25 11.35
N TRP A 17 -4.05 3.46 11.88
CA TRP A 17 -5.13 4.29 12.39
C TRP A 17 -6.13 4.64 11.29
N SER A 18 -5.64 5.04 10.10
CA SER A 18 -6.51 5.34 8.96
C SER A 18 -7.26 4.09 8.50
N ALA A 19 -6.62 2.92 8.46
CA ALA A 19 -7.27 1.68 8.03
C ALA A 19 -8.38 1.23 9.00
N ALA A 20 -8.21 1.47 10.30
CA ALA A 20 -9.22 1.17 11.30
C ALA A 20 -10.42 2.14 11.26
N ASN A 21 -10.19 3.41 10.89
CA ASN A 21 -11.22 4.46 10.95
C ASN A 21 -11.89 4.76 9.60
N ALA A 22 -11.16 4.62 8.50
CA ALA A 22 -11.62 4.94 7.15
C ALA A 22 -12.02 3.65 6.43
N THR A 23 -13.31 3.34 6.45
CA THR A 23 -13.86 2.16 5.78
C THR A 23 -14.78 2.53 4.61
N THR A 24 -15.00 1.57 3.72
CA THR A 24 -16.00 1.61 2.66
C THR A 24 -16.75 0.29 2.66
N ALA A 25 -18.07 0.34 2.45
CA ALA A 25 -18.87 -0.88 2.33
C ALA A 25 -18.53 -1.58 1.00
N ARG A 26 -18.28 -2.89 1.07
CA ARG A 26 -18.11 -3.75 -0.10
C ARG A 26 -19.04 -4.94 0.01
N THR A 27 -19.82 -5.15 -1.04
CA THR A 27 -20.63 -6.35 -1.21
C THR A 27 -19.76 -7.44 -1.82
N VAL A 28 -19.58 -8.52 -1.09
CA VAL A 28 -18.85 -9.71 -1.53
C VAL A 28 -19.86 -10.81 -1.80
N ARG A 29 -19.71 -11.48 -2.94
CA ARG A 29 -20.49 -12.65 -3.30
C ARG A 29 -19.59 -13.88 -3.26
N CYS A 30 -19.97 -14.87 -2.47
CA CYS A 30 -19.29 -16.16 -2.37
C CYS A 30 -20.34 -17.26 -2.49
N ASN A 31 -20.36 -17.98 -3.61
CA ASN A 31 -21.41 -18.94 -3.96
C ASN A 31 -22.82 -18.31 -3.86
N GLU A 32 -23.66 -18.84 -2.98
CA GLU A 32 -25.02 -18.34 -2.70
C GLU A 32 -25.06 -17.24 -1.63
N LEU A 33 -23.95 -16.98 -0.94
CA LEU A 33 -23.86 -15.97 0.11
C LEU A 33 -23.53 -14.60 -0.48
N THR A 34 -24.36 -13.61 -0.18
CA THR A 34 -24.08 -12.19 -0.45
C THR A 34 -24.03 -11.44 0.87
N VAL A 35 -22.88 -10.86 1.19
CA VAL A 35 -22.68 -10.10 2.44
C VAL A 35 -22.02 -8.76 2.12
N THR A 36 -22.51 -7.71 2.76
CA THR A 36 -21.86 -6.39 2.77
C THR A 36 -21.00 -6.28 4.01
N ILE A 37 -19.70 -6.09 3.83
CA ILE A 37 -18.74 -5.88 4.92
C ILE A 37 -18.07 -4.51 4.81
N PRO A 38 -17.81 -3.83 5.94
CA PRO A 38 -16.92 -2.68 5.94
C PRO A 38 -15.48 -3.18 5.71
N VAL A 39 -14.81 -2.60 4.72
CA VAL A 39 -13.38 -2.84 4.48
C VAL A 39 -12.64 -1.52 4.57
N ALA A 40 -11.40 -1.55 5.02
CA ALA A 40 -10.54 -0.37 4.99
C ALA A 40 -10.46 0.19 3.57
N ARG A 41 -10.41 1.52 3.46
CA ARG A 41 -10.20 2.17 2.17
C ARG A 41 -8.82 1.85 1.62
N ARG A 42 -8.63 2.11 0.33
CA ARG A 42 -7.51 1.56 -0.44
C ARG A 42 -6.16 2.18 -0.03
N LEU A 43 -6.05 3.50 0.08
CA LEU A 43 -4.79 4.14 0.46
C LEU A 43 -4.32 3.71 1.87
N PRO A 44 -5.20 3.63 2.90
CA PRO A 44 -4.80 3.08 4.19
C PRO A 44 -4.30 1.62 4.13
N LEU A 45 -4.90 0.78 3.29
CA LEU A 45 -4.41 -0.59 3.07
C LEU A 45 -3.02 -0.60 2.42
N ILE A 46 -2.80 0.26 1.41
CA ILE A 46 -1.49 0.43 0.77
C ILE A 46 -0.46 0.87 1.83
N ALA A 47 -0.79 1.85 2.68
CA ALA A 47 0.09 2.30 3.76
C ALA A 47 0.50 1.16 4.72
N CYS A 48 -0.48 0.34 5.14
CA CYS A 48 -0.22 -0.83 5.99
C CYS A 48 0.71 -1.85 5.31
N LYS A 49 0.57 -2.04 4.00
CA LYS A 49 1.40 -2.97 3.23
C LYS A 49 2.80 -2.44 2.97
N LEU A 50 2.95 -1.14 2.69
CA LEU A 50 4.25 -0.48 2.61
C LEU A 50 5.01 -0.59 3.93
N HIS A 51 4.34 -0.38 5.07
CA HIS A 51 4.93 -0.60 6.38
C HIS A 51 5.39 -2.05 6.57
N ALA A 52 4.52 -3.03 6.28
CA ALA A 52 4.84 -4.45 6.40
C ALA A 52 6.05 -4.84 5.53
N TRP A 53 6.15 -4.29 4.32
CA TRP A 53 7.29 -4.49 3.44
C TRP A 53 8.60 -3.96 4.04
N LEU A 54 8.57 -2.77 4.63
CA LEU A 54 9.73 -2.11 5.22
C LEU A 54 10.19 -2.79 6.51
N ASP A 55 9.27 -3.32 7.30
CA ASP A 55 9.53 -4.01 8.57
C ASP A 55 10.16 -5.40 8.37
N ARG A 56 9.74 -6.13 7.31
CA ARG A 56 10.15 -7.52 7.05
C ARG A 56 11.48 -7.65 6.28
N ARG A 57 12.41 -6.69 6.41
CA ARG A 57 13.60 -6.61 5.54
C ARG A 57 14.44 -7.89 5.54
N ASP A 58 14.69 -8.46 6.72
CA ASP A 58 15.61 -9.59 6.93
C ASP A 58 14.90 -10.85 7.44
N THR A 59 13.58 -10.80 7.63
CA THR A 59 12.79 -11.92 8.13
C THR A 59 11.55 -12.12 7.26
N ARG A 60 11.21 -13.37 6.95
CA ARG A 60 9.99 -13.72 6.19
C ARG A 60 9.92 -13.13 4.78
N ALA A 61 10.94 -13.44 3.97
CA ALA A 61 11.04 -13.08 2.55
C ALA A 61 9.77 -13.42 1.74
N ASP A 62 9.13 -14.56 2.05
CA ASP A 62 7.86 -14.99 1.47
C ASP A 62 6.73 -13.97 1.71
N LYS A 63 6.60 -13.51 2.95
CA LYS A 63 5.58 -12.52 3.33
C LYS A 63 5.86 -11.17 2.71
N ARG A 64 7.13 -10.79 2.60
CA ARG A 64 7.53 -9.56 1.92
C ARG A 64 7.14 -9.58 0.45
N GLY A 65 7.42 -10.67 -0.28
CA GLY A 65 6.95 -10.84 -1.67
C GLY A 65 5.43 -10.73 -1.81
N SER A 66 4.68 -11.34 -0.89
CA SER A 66 3.22 -11.22 -0.85
C SER A 66 2.74 -9.78 -0.59
N ASP A 67 3.39 -9.01 0.29
CA ASP A 67 3.02 -7.61 0.53
C ASP A 67 3.28 -6.76 -0.72
N GLY A 68 4.38 -7.00 -1.42
CA GLY A 68 4.69 -6.33 -2.69
C GLY A 68 3.59 -6.56 -3.72
N LEU A 69 3.16 -7.82 -3.89
CA LEU A 69 2.06 -8.17 -4.81
C LEU A 69 0.74 -7.50 -4.40
N ASP A 70 0.43 -7.47 -3.10
CA ASP A 70 -0.78 -6.81 -2.61
C ASP A 70 -0.77 -5.30 -2.92
N ILE A 71 0.38 -4.62 -2.77
CA ILE A 71 0.53 -3.19 -3.12
C ILE A 71 0.24 -2.98 -4.60
N ILE A 72 0.87 -3.79 -5.47
CA ILE A 72 0.68 -3.68 -6.92
C ILE A 72 -0.79 -3.87 -7.30
N ARG A 73 -1.44 -4.93 -6.81
CA ARG A 73 -2.86 -5.20 -7.10
C ARG A 73 -3.81 -4.10 -6.61
N LEU A 74 -3.50 -3.51 -5.46
CA LEU A 74 -4.25 -2.38 -4.94
C LEU A 74 -4.11 -1.16 -5.84
N LEU A 75 -2.92 -0.92 -6.42
CA LEU A 75 -2.64 0.21 -7.31
C LEU A 75 -3.16 0.01 -8.73
N GLU A 76 -3.03 -1.18 -9.32
CA GLU A 76 -3.50 -1.48 -10.69
C GLU A 76 -4.99 -1.19 -10.90
N THR A 77 -5.78 -1.29 -9.84
CA THR A 77 -7.24 -1.09 -9.86
C THR A 77 -7.67 0.16 -9.10
N ALA A 78 -6.72 1.05 -8.80
CA ALA A 78 -6.97 2.25 -8.04
C ALA A 78 -7.71 3.33 -8.86
N ASP A 79 -8.57 4.06 -8.16
CA ASP A 79 -9.07 5.36 -8.61
C ASP A 79 -8.16 6.41 -7.97
N ILE A 80 -7.39 7.11 -8.80
CA ILE A 80 -6.37 8.09 -8.38
C ILE A 80 -7.00 9.19 -7.52
N ASP A 81 -8.17 9.71 -7.93
CA ASP A 81 -8.87 10.76 -7.19
C ASP A 81 -9.33 10.25 -5.82
N ALA A 82 -9.71 8.97 -5.73
CA ALA A 82 -10.05 8.35 -4.45
C ALA A 82 -8.84 8.20 -3.54
N LEU A 83 -7.66 7.86 -4.08
CA LEU A 83 -6.42 7.81 -3.32
C LEU A 83 -6.06 9.21 -2.78
N ALA A 84 -6.12 10.23 -3.61
CA ALA A 84 -5.85 11.61 -3.21
C ALA A 84 -6.78 12.06 -2.06
N ARG A 85 -8.09 11.77 -2.15
CA ARG A 85 -9.04 12.06 -1.06
C ARG A 85 -8.75 11.29 0.22
N ASP A 86 -8.31 10.04 0.12
CA ASP A 86 -7.99 9.22 1.30
C ASP A 86 -6.72 9.70 2.01
N ALA A 87 -5.82 10.39 1.31
CA ALA A 87 -4.54 10.88 1.85
C ALA A 87 -4.70 11.89 2.99
N ASP A 88 -5.82 12.61 3.02
CA ASP A 88 -6.09 13.67 3.98
C ASP A 88 -7.03 13.23 5.13
N VAL A 89 -7.42 11.95 5.15
CA VAL A 89 -8.31 11.42 6.21
C VAL A 89 -7.64 11.43 7.58
N VAL A 90 -6.32 11.23 7.63
CA VAL A 90 -5.52 11.28 8.85
C VAL A 90 -4.36 12.25 8.65
N PRO A 91 -4.16 13.23 9.55
CA PRO A 91 -3.03 14.14 9.46
C PRO A 91 -1.69 13.40 9.37
N GLY A 92 -0.88 13.76 8.38
CA GLY A 92 0.43 13.16 8.13
C GLY A 92 0.43 11.87 7.30
N LEU A 93 -0.74 11.27 7.01
CA LEU A 93 -0.81 10.06 6.19
C LEU A 93 -0.24 10.29 4.79
N ARG A 94 -0.64 11.37 4.11
CA ARG A 94 -0.12 11.77 2.80
C ARG A 94 1.41 11.72 2.72
N LEU A 95 2.07 12.43 3.64
CA LEU A 95 3.54 12.51 3.67
C LEU A 95 4.18 11.16 3.97
N ALA A 96 3.64 10.41 4.94
CA ALA A 96 4.18 9.10 5.30
C ALA A 96 4.05 8.09 4.15
N VAL A 97 2.92 8.09 3.44
CA VAL A 97 2.73 7.20 2.27
C VAL A 97 3.61 7.65 1.10
N ALA A 98 3.74 8.95 0.85
CA ALA A 98 4.59 9.45 -0.23
C ALA A 98 6.06 9.02 -0.02
N TRP A 99 6.59 9.20 1.19
CA TRP A 99 7.94 8.72 1.52
C TRP A 99 8.06 7.20 1.29
N ALA A 100 7.14 6.41 1.82
CA ALA A 100 7.22 4.95 1.72
C ALA A 100 7.04 4.45 0.27
N ALA A 101 6.18 5.10 -0.51
CA ALA A 101 5.96 4.80 -1.91
C ALA A 101 7.24 5.07 -2.74
N HIS A 102 7.89 6.21 -2.51
CA HIS A 102 9.18 6.51 -3.13
C HIS A 102 10.24 5.45 -2.78
N GLU A 103 10.41 5.17 -1.49
CA GLU A 103 11.40 4.19 -1.01
C GLU A 103 11.17 2.76 -1.52
N VAL A 104 9.92 2.33 -1.64
CA VAL A 104 9.57 0.94 -1.97
C VAL A 104 9.33 0.73 -3.45
N LEU A 105 8.54 1.60 -4.09
CA LEU A 105 8.06 1.40 -5.45
C LEU A 105 8.91 2.10 -6.50
N VAL A 106 9.75 3.07 -6.11
CA VAL A 106 10.69 3.73 -7.02
C VAL A 106 12.10 3.22 -6.73
N GLU A 107 12.68 3.57 -5.58
CA GLU A 107 14.08 3.21 -5.26
C GLU A 107 14.33 1.69 -5.17
N GLN A 108 13.31 0.93 -4.77
CA GLN A 108 13.38 -0.53 -4.61
C GLN A 108 12.59 -1.30 -5.66
N ALA A 109 12.17 -0.69 -6.77
CA ALA A 109 11.30 -1.33 -7.77
C ALA A 109 11.83 -2.68 -8.28
N ALA A 110 13.13 -2.74 -8.59
CA ALA A 110 13.80 -3.97 -9.02
C ALA A 110 13.73 -5.08 -7.96
N ARG A 111 13.87 -4.70 -6.68
CA ARG A 111 13.77 -5.63 -5.56
C ARG A 111 12.33 -6.09 -5.34
N VAL A 112 11.36 -5.18 -5.42
CA VAL A 112 9.93 -5.51 -5.32
C VAL A 112 9.55 -6.53 -6.38
N SER A 113 9.83 -6.23 -7.65
CA SER A 113 9.57 -7.11 -8.79
C SER A 113 10.17 -8.50 -8.60
N ARG A 114 11.45 -8.56 -8.22
CA ARG A 114 12.16 -9.82 -7.98
C ARG A 114 11.55 -10.63 -6.83
N MET A 115 11.19 -9.99 -5.73
CA MET A 115 10.62 -10.69 -4.57
C MET A 115 9.23 -11.23 -4.86
N ILE A 116 8.40 -10.49 -5.62
CA ILE A 116 7.11 -10.98 -6.10
C ILE A 116 7.32 -12.23 -6.94
N GLN A 117 8.25 -12.19 -7.90
CA GLN A 117 8.55 -13.31 -8.79
C GLN A 117 9.05 -14.56 -8.02
N LEU A 118 9.87 -14.37 -6.98
CA LEU A 118 10.45 -15.48 -6.22
C LEU A 118 9.46 -16.13 -5.25
N HIS A 119 8.45 -15.40 -4.78
CA HIS A 119 7.65 -15.81 -3.62
C HIS A 119 6.14 -15.85 -3.86
N THR A 120 5.70 -15.63 -5.10
CA THR A 120 4.27 -15.69 -5.46
C THR A 120 4.08 -16.47 -6.75
N GLU A 121 2.89 -17.04 -6.94
CA GLU A 121 2.53 -17.81 -8.14
C GLU A 121 1.93 -16.92 -9.26
N THR A 122 2.12 -15.60 -9.17
CA THR A 122 1.51 -14.65 -10.11
C THR A 122 2.34 -14.47 -11.37
N GLN A 123 1.73 -13.92 -12.43
CA GLN A 123 2.49 -13.46 -13.60
C GLN A 123 3.55 -12.44 -13.17
N SER A 124 4.73 -12.50 -13.78
CA SER A 124 5.83 -11.58 -13.47
C SER A 124 5.36 -10.13 -13.62
N ILE A 125 5.51 -9.35 -12.56
CA ILE A 125 5.41 -7.89 -12.59
C ILE A 125 6.82 -7.37 -12.85
N ASP A 126 6.98 -6.58 -13.90
CA ASP A 126 8.28 -6.00 -14.26
C ASP A 126 8.56 -4.71 -13.48
N ILE A 127 9.82 -4.27 -13.60
CA ILE A 127 10.35 -3.11 -12.88
C ILE A 127 9.62 -1.85 -13.33
N ASP A 128 9.48 -1.66 -14.64
CA ASP A 128 8.84 -0.49 -15.25
C ASP A 128 7.38 -0.34 -14.77
N THR A 129 6.63 -1.44 -14.66
CA THR A 129 5.27 -1.45 -14.12
C THR A 129 5.27 -1.05 -12.64
N THR A 130 6.21 -1.58 -11.85
CA THR A 130 6.34 -1.23 -10.44
C THR A 130 6.63 0.25 -10.25
N GLU A 131 7.58 0.80 -11.01
CA GLU A 131 7.95 2.22 -10.97
C GLU A 131 6.83 3.14 -11.47
N ALA A 132 6.12 2.73 -12.53
CA ALA A 132 4.98 3.48 -13.07
C ALA A 132 3.84 3.58 -12.04
N LEU A 133 3.52 2.48 -11.35
CA LEU A 133 2.51 2.49 -10.28
C LEU A 133 2.98 3.29 -9.06
N GLY A 134 4.27 3.24 -8.74
CA GLY A 134 4.88 4.09 -7.72
C GLY A 134 4.75 5.58 -8.04
N SER A 135 5.10 5.96 -9.26
CA SER A 135 4.99 7.34 -9.77
C SER A 135 3.55 7.83 -9.77
N MET A 136 2.60 7.01 -10.26
CA MET A 136 1.17 7.32 -10.22
C MET A 136 0.67 7.56 -8.79
N LEU A 137 1.11 6.76 -7.83
CA LEU A 137 0.77 6.96 -6.42
C LEU A 137 1.37 8.28 -5.89
N LEU A 138 2.61 8.60 -6.25
CA LEU A 138 3.25 9.85 -5.83
C LEU A 138 2.53 11.07 -6.41
N GLU A 139 2.16 11.05 -7.69
CA GLU A 139 1.34 12.08 -8.34
C GLU A 139 0.00 12.28 -7.61
N ALA A 140 -0.67 11.20 -7.22
CA ALA A 140 -1.91 11.26 -6.44
C ALA A 140 -1.74 11.92 -5.05
N LEU A 141 -0.52 11.93 -4.54
CA LEU A 141 -0.15 12.45 -3.22
C LEU A 141 0.45 13.85 -3.29
N GLU A 142 0.68 14.41 -4.48
CA GLU A 142 1.05 15.82 -4.64
C GLU A 142 -0.07 16.72 -4.08
N PRO A 143 0.29 17.79 -3.35
CA PRO A 143 -0.67 18.69 -2.68
C PRO A 143 -1.42 19.62 -3.63
#